data_AF-A0A183EQY9-F1
#
_entry.id   AF-A0A183EQY9-F1
#
_cell.length_a   1.000
_cell.length_b   1.000
_cell.length_c   1.000
_cell.angle_alpha   90.00
_cell.angle_beta   90.00
_cell.angle_gamma   90.00
#
_symmetry.space_group_name_H-M   'P 1'
#
loop_
_entity.id
_entity.type
_entity.pdbx_description
1 polymer ?
#
loop_
_entity_poly.entity_id
_entity_poly.type
_entity_poly.pdbx_seq_one_letter_code
_entity_poly.pdbx_strand_id
1 'polypeptide(L)' 'MEMCSNFDAYELRRLARRFKKLDLDGSGSLSVDEFMSLPELQQNPLVQRVIDIFDEDGNGEVDFRGFPLFYLFFFP' A
#
# COMPACT_ATOMS: atom_id res chain seq x y z
N MET A 1 -8.92 14.70 0.81
CA MET A 1 -9.45 14.22 -0.48
C MET A 1 -10.19 12.92 -0.20
N GLU A 2 -11.51 12.96 -0.04
CA GLU A 2 -12.32 11.75 0.24
C GLU A 2 -12.41 10.90 -1.04
N MET A 3 -11.43 10.03 -1.25
CA MET A 3 -11.49 8.97 -2.26
C MET A 3 -12.40 7.86 -1.70
N CYS A 4 -13.71 8.04 -1.85
CA CYS A 4 -14.73 7.02 -1.59
C CYS A 4 -14.52 5.84 -2.56
N SER A 5 -13.59 4.98 -2.23
CA SER A 5 -13.46 3.67 -2.87
C SER A 5 -14.55 2.76 -2.29
N ASN A 6 -15.44 2.27 -3.16
CA ASN A 6 -16.48 1.29 -2.79
C ASN A 6 -15.85 -0.10 -2.57
N PHE A 7 -14.93 -0.22 -1.61
CA PHE A 7 -14.46 -1.52 -1.17
C PHE A 7 -15.53 -2.16 -0.29
N ASP A 8 -16.06 -3.30 -0.74
CA ASP A 8 -16.94 -4.11 0.09
C ASP A 8 -16.16 -4.74 1.26
N ALA A 9 -16.86 -5.16 2.32
CA ALA A 9 -16.24 -5.72 3.52
C ALA A 9 -15.40 -6.99 3.24
N TYR A 10 -15.65 -7.66 2.11
CA TYR A 10 -14.82 -8.76 1.64
C TYR A 10 -13.47 -8.29 1.07
N GLU A 11 -13.47 -7.27 0.21
CA GLU A 11 -12.25 -6.73 -0.40
C GLU A 11 -11.35 -6.10 0.67
N LEU A 12 -11.93 -5.34 1.60
CA LEU A 12 -11.17 -4.76 2.71
C LEU A 12 -10.51 -5.85 3.57
N ARG A 13 -11.19 -6.97 3.84
CA ARG A 13 -10.60 -8.12 4.54
C ARG A 13 -9.51 -8.82 3.74
N ARG A 14 -9.60 -8.84 2.40
CA ARG A 14 -8.55 -9.41 1.55
C ARG A 14 -7.31 -8.50 1.54
N LEU A 15 -7.52 -7.20 1.41
CA LEU A 15 -6.48 -6.18 1.49
C LEU A 15 -5.80 -6.18 2.87
N ALA A 16 -6.56 -6.21 3.96
CA ALA A 16 -6.01 -6.28 5.32
C ALA A 16 -5.12 -7.51 5.54
N ARG A 17 -5.51 -8.68 5.01
CA ARG A 17 -4.67 -9.89 5.08
C ARG A 17 -3.38 -9.76 4.28
N ARG A 18 -3.42 -9.07 3.14
CA ARG A 18 -2.23 -8.81 2.32
C ARG A 18 -1.33 -7.77 2.98
N PHE A 19 -1.90 -6.68 3.47
CA PHE A 19 -1.22 -5.64 4.21
C PHE A 19 -0.44 -6.25 5.38
N LYS A 20 -1.11 -7.02 6.25
CA LYS A 20 -0.47 -7.69 7.38
C LYS A 20 0.61 -8.72 6.99
N LYS A 21 0.60 -9.20 5.75
CA LYS A 21 1.64 -10.11 5.25
C LYS A 21 2.88 -9.33 4.76
N LEU A 22 2.68 -8.09 4.35
CA LEU A 22 3.74 -7.19 3.88
C LEU A 22 4.35 -6.39 5.02
N ASP A 23 3.55 -6.04 6.03
CA ASP A 23 3.94 -5.38 7.27
C ASP A 23 4.68 -6.40 8.15
N LEU A 24 5.98 -6.54 7.88
CA LEU A 24 6.87 -7.53 8.48
C LEU A 24 7.29 -7.10 9.89
N ASP A 25 7.38 -5.79 10.12
CA ASP A 25 7.76 -5.23 11.40
C ASP A 25 6.56 -4.99 12.33
N GLY A 26 5.33 -5.02 11.80
CA GLY A 26 4.10 -4.84 12.56
C GLY A 26 3.86 -3.38 12.96
N SER A 27 4.45 -2.43 12.25
CA SER A 27 4.31 -0.99 12.47
C SER A 27 2.89 -0.48 12.22
N GLY A 28 2.13 -1.19 11.37
CA GLY A 28 0.82 -0.73 10.89
C GLY A 28 0.90 0.18 9.66
N SER A 29 2.11 0.37 9.13
CA SER A 29 2.43 1.05 7.87
C SER A 29 3.23 0.09 6.98
N LEU A 30 3.41 0.46 5.72
CA LEU A 30 4.30 -0.28 4.81
C LEU A 30 5.41 0.62 4.34
N SER A 31 6.65 0.31 4.70
CA SER A 31 7.82 1.05 4.20
C SER A 31 8.11 0.65 2.74
N VAL A 32 8.90 1.47 2.03
CA VAL A 32 9.33 1.16 0.64
C VAL A 32 9.95 -0.23 0.54
N ASP A 33 10.81 -0.63 1.48
CA ASP A 33 11.46 -1.94 1.48
C ASP A 33 10.46 -3.11 1.59
N GLU A 34 9.37 -2.93 2.33
CA GLU A 34 8.31 -3.92 2.47
C GLU A 34 7.48 -4.06 1.18
N PHE A 35 7.19 -2.94 0.50
CA PHE A 35 6.61 -2.99 -0.85
C PHE A 35 7.55 -3.67 -1.85
N MET A 36 8.85 -3.41 -1.75
CA MET A 36 9.87 -4.05 -2.58
C MET A 36 10.08 -5.52 -2.22
N SER A 37 9.43 -6.07 -1.19
CA SER A 37 9.39 -7.53 -0.98
C SER A 37 8.46 -8.23 -2.00
N LEU A 38 7.61 -7.49 -2.71
CA LEU A 38 6.81 -8.01 -3.82
C LEU A 38 7.59 -7.95 -5.14
N PRO A 39 7.90 -9.10 -5.77
CA PRO A 39 8.60 -9.13 -7.05
C PRO A 39 7.91 -8.32 -8.15
N GLU A 40 6.58 -8.24 -8.12
CA GLU A 40 5.76 -7.49 -9.07
C GLU A 40 5.99 -5.97 -8.97
N LEU A 41 6.36 -5.49 -7.79
CA LEU A 41 6.60 -4.07 -7.52
C LEU A 41 8.08 -3.69 -7.68
N GLN A 42 9.00 -4.61 -7.41
CA GLN A 42 10.45 -4.39 -7.54
C GLN A 42 10.88 -3.87 -8.92
N GLN A 43 10.23 -4.33 -9.99
CA GLN A 43 10.57 -3.94 -11.36
C GLN A 43 9.86 -2.66 -11.81
N ASN A 44 8.99 -2.10 -10.99
CA ASN A 44 8.16 -0.96 -11.36
C ASN A 44 8.71 0.35 -10.76
N PRO A 45 9.37 1.21 -11.56
CA PRO A 45 9.95 2.46 -11.08
C PRO A 45 8.89 3.47 -10.61
N LEU A 46 7.61 3.25 -10.91
CA LEU A 46 6.53 4.11 -10.45
C LEU A 46 6.16 3.87 -8.98
N VAL A 47 6.57 2.73 -8.39
CA VAL A 47 6.23 2.38 -7.00
C VAL A 47 6.75 3.44 -6.04
N GLN A 48 8.00 3.86 -6.17
CA GLN A 48 8.55 4.94 -5.35
C GLN A 48 7.78 6.24 -5.52
N ARG A 49 7.50 6.64 -6.77
CA ARG A 49 6.73 7.87 -7.05
C ARG A 49 5.34 7.85 -6.45
N VAL A 50 4.69 6.69 -6.43
CA VAL A 50 3.35 6.54 -5.87
C VAL A 50 3.42 6.54 -4.35
N ILE A 51 4.40 5.86 -3.75
CA ILE A 51 4.64 5.94 -2.30
C ILE A 51 4.88 7.39 -1.88
N ASP A 52 5.75 8.13 -2.57
CA ASP A 52 5.99 9.57 -2.30
C ASP A 52 4.72 10.44 -2.38
N ILE A 53 3.72 10.03 -3.17
CA ILE A 53 2.44 10.76 -3.28
C ILE A 53 1.51 10.44 -2.10
N PHE A 54 1.58 9.21 -1.57
CA PHE A 54 0.75 8.76 -0.45
C PHE A 54 1.39 8.99 0.92
N ASP A 55 2.71 9.22 0.95
CA ASP A 55 3.47 9.59 2.14
C ASP A 55 3.19 11.07 2.48
N GLU A 56 2.18 11.28 3.34
CA GLU A 56 1.76 12.63 3.76
C GLU A 56 2.72 13.24 4.80
N ASP A 57 3.47 12.42 5.53
CA ASP A 57 4.34 12.87 6.63
C ASP A 57 5.84 12.84 6.30
N GLY A 58 6.21 12.28 5.15
CA GLY A 58 7.59 12.24 4.65
C GLY A 58 8.44 11.14 5.30
N ASN A 59 7.82 10.12 5.90
CA ASN A 59 8.52 9.01 6.55
C ASN A 59 8.91 7.89 5.57
N GLY A 60 8.44 7.94 4.32
CA GLY A 60 8.63 6.91 3.32
C GLY A 60 7.75 5.68 3.52
N GLU A 61 6.64 5.82 4.25
CA GLU A 61 5.73 4.73 4.60
C GLU A 61 4.30 5.01 4.16
N VAL A 62 3.56 3.94 3.86
CA VAL A 62 2.15 4.02 3.47
C VAL A 62 1.28 3.34 4.52
N ASP A 63 0.44 4.14 5.17
CA ASP A 63 -0.58 3.64 6.09
C ASP A 63 -1.56 2.67 5.42
N PHE A 64 -2.20 1.82 6.22
CA PHE A 64 -3.33 0.99 5.78
C PHE A 64 -4.46 1.80 5.11
N ARG A 65 -4.60 3.10 5.40
CA ARG A 65 -5.59 3.99 4.77
C ARG A 65 -5.30 4.23 3.28
N GLY A 66 -4.03 4.34 2.91
CA GLY A 66 -3.58 4.55 1.52
C GLY A 66 -3.44 3.24 0.75
N PHE A 67 -3.21 2.12 1.44
CA PHE A 67 -2.97 0.82 0.82
C PHE A 67 -4.05 0.36 -0.17
N PRO A 68 -5.37 0.52 0.06
CA PRO A 68 -6.39 0.14 -0.92
C PRO A 68 -6.28 0.91 -2.24
N LEU A 69 -5.94 2.21 -2.18
CA LEU A 69 -5.78 3.04 -3.38
C LEU A 69 -4.48 2.69 -4.10
N PHE A 70 -3.39 2.50 -3.35
CA PHE A 70 -2.12 1.99 -3.87
C PHE A 70 -2.32 0.66 -4.60
N TYR A 71 -3.03 -0.27 -3.97
CA TYR A 71 -3.29 -1.59 -4.52
C TYR A 71 -4.09 -1.51 -5.81
N LEU A 72 -5.12 -0.66 -5.89
CA LEU A 72 -5.90 -0.46 -7.11
C LEU A 72 -5.07 0.15 -8.25
N PHE A 73 -4.08 0.99 -7.93
CA PHE A 73 -3.21 1.61 -8.92
C PHE A 73 -2.28 0.59 -9.60
N PHE A 74 -1.77 -0.39 -8.85
CA PHE A 74 -0.80 -1.38 -9.36
C PHE A 74 -1.41 -2.73 -9.74
N PHE A 75 -2.55 -3.10 -9.16
CA PHE A 75 -3.19 -4.40 -9.34
C PHE A 75 -4.65 -4.22 -9.78
N PRO A 76 -4.91 -4.18 -11.10
CA PRO A 76 -6.27 -4.15 -11.65
C PRO A 76 -7.04 -5.46 -11.43
#